data_AF-A0A0G0LP83-F1
#
_entry.id   AF-A0A0G0LP83-F1
#
_cell.length_a   1.000
_cell.length_b   1.000
_cell.length_c   1.000
_cell.angle_alpha   90.00
_cell.angle_beta   90.00
_cell.angle_gamma   90.00
#
_symmetry.space_group_name_H-M   'P 1'
#
loop_
_entity.id
_entity.type
_entity.pdbx_description
1 polymer ?
#
loop_
_entity_poly.entity_id
_entity_poly.type
_entity_poly.pdbx_seq_one_letter_code
_entity_poly.pdbx_strand_id
1 'polypeptide(L)'
;MKIQVLQENLAKAISTCSRFASSRVQLPVLANILLKITKSKFSVAATNLEMSISISIGAKIEKEGQITVPARVLNDLISNLSAGTVDLEVEKENLKIKSLSFESSLSGMNASDFPLIPEEVGVDVLKIPSKEILDALICTLFAVSSDETRPVLTGVLMIVKDSNLTMVATDGFRLSQKKISIGKVKEEKKIILPKSSLVELSRLTSDEDIQFSFKKSEKQVVFGLTDIVLGSRIIEGEFPDFERIIPKETKIKVNLDREEFLRGVKLASVFARDAANVVKLAVVKDSVVVSAEGTQGSQKTKVEAKIDENGKTDSEEFVIAFNYRFLEEFLNAIKGDEVQIEFSDPNAPALFLDPKDTNFLHIIMPVRLQA
;
A
#
# COMPACT_ATOMS: atom_id res chain seq x y z
N MET A 1 -24.07 0.76 -28.50
CA MET A 1 -22.80 0.17 -28.09
C MET A 1 -22.66 -1.19 -28.75
N LYS A 2 -21.60 -1.42 -29.53
CA LYS A 2 -21.27 -2.72 -30.11
C LYS A 2 -19.75 -2.81 -30.35
N ILE A 3 -19.10 -3.80 -29.76
CA ILE A 3 -17.65 -4.02 -29.87
C ILE A 3 -17.31 -5.50 -29.90
N GLN A 4 -16.10 -5.77 -30.36
CA GLN A 4 -15.47 -7.08 -30.34
C GLN A 4 -14.10 -6.98 -29.65
N VAL A 5 -13.88 -7.77 -28.61
CA VAL A 5 -12.69 -7.69 -27.73
C VAL A 5 -12.16 -9.08 -27.41
N LEU A 6 -10.86 -9.20 -27.10
CA LEU A 6 -10.28 -10.46 -26.62
C LEU A 6 -10.73 -10.75 -25.18
N GLN A 7 -11.15 -11.99 -24.94
CA GLN A 7 -11.62 -12.46 -23.63
C GLN A 7 -10.59 -12.20 -22.52
N GLU A 8 -9.31 -12.49 -22.77
CA GLU A 8 -8.24 -12.33 -21.77
C GLU A 8 -8.08 -10.88 -21.31
N ASN A 9 -8.08 -9.94 -22.26
CA ASN A 9 -7.96 -8.51 -21.98
C ASN A 9 -9.18 -7.99 -21.22
N LEU A 10 -10.37 -8.42 -21.64
CA LEU A 10 -11.64 -8.06 -21.02
C LEU A 10 -11.71 -8.61 -19.58
N ALA A 11 -11.36 -9.88 -19.38
CA ALA A 11 -11.34 -10.55 -18.08
C ALA A 11 -10.39 -9.86 -17.10
N LYS A 12 -9.16 -9.55 -17.54
CA LYS A 12 -8.17 -8.84 -16.71
C LYS A 12 -8.68 -7.47 -16.27
N ALA A 13 -9.26 -6.69 -17.17
CA ALA A 13 -9.77 -5.37 -16.85
C ALA A 13 -11.00 -5.43 -15.92
N ILE A 14 -11.97 -6.32 -16.19
CA ILE A 14 -13.16 -6.49 -15.35
C ILE A 14 -12.80 -6.98 -13.95
N SER A 15 -11.88 -7.94 -13.83
CA SER A 15 -11.41 -8.44 -12.54
C SER A 15 -10.74 -7.33 -11.72
N THR A 16 -9.99 -6.46 -12.40
CA THR A 16 -9.34 -5.30 -11.78
C THR A 16 -10.37 -4.26 -11.33
N CYS A 17 -11.28 -3.85 -12.22
CA CYS A 17 -12.34 -2.89 -11.91
C CYS A 17 -13.30 -3.40 -10.83
N SER A 18 -13.59 -4.70 -10.78
CA SER A 18 -14.48 -5.30 -9.78
C SER A 18 -14.07 -5.00 -8.34
N ARG A 19 -12.78 -4.81 -8.06
CA ARG A 19 -12.29 -4.46 -6.71
C ARG A 19 -12.69 -3.06 -6.25
N PHE A 20 -13.05 -2.19 -7.19
CA PHE A 20 -13.47 -0.81 -6.94
C PHE A 20 -14.99 -0.67 -6.90
N ALA A 21 -15.74 -1.70 -7.29
CA ALA A 21 -17.18 -1.73 -7.13
C ALA A 21 -17.54 -1.94 -5.65
N SER A 22 -18.59 -1.26 -5.19
CA SER A 22 -19.07 -1.39 -3.81
C SER A 22 -20.59 -1.46 -3.78
N SER A 23 -21.13 -2.37 -2.98
CA SER A 23 -22.58 -2.49 -2.81
C SER A 23 -23.06 -1.50 -1.75
N ARG A 24 -23.72 -0.42 -2.17
CA ARG A 24 -24.39 0.54 -1.27
C ARG A 24 -25.88 0.62 -1.63
N VAL A 25 -26.75 0.42 -0.63
CA VAL A 25 -28.22 0.41 -0.83
C VAL A 25 -28.74 1.70 -1.48
N GLN A 26 -28.21 2.84 -1.05
CA GLN A 26 -28.63 4.16 -1.53
C GLN A 26 -28.09 4.51 -2.93
N LEU A 27 -27.04 3.82 -3.41
CA LEU A 27 -26.45 4.08 -4.72
C LEU A 27 -26.07 2.75 -5.41
N PRO A 28 -27.05 1.96 -5.89
CA PRO A 28 -26.82 0.61 -6.42
C PRO A 28 -25.88 0.56 -7.62
N VAL A 29 -25.81 1.65 -8.40
CA VAL A 29 -24.92 1.79 -9.55
C VAL A 29 -23.44 1.64 -9.19
N LEU A 30 -23.04 1.83 -7.92
CA LEU A 30 -21.67 1.57 -7.45
C LEU A 30 -21.31 0.08 -7.42
N ALA A 31 -22.31 -0.82 -7.43
CA ALA A 31 -22.09 -2.26 -7.56
C ALA A 31 -21.84 -2.67 -9.01
N ASN A 32 -21.95 -1.73 -9.95
CA ASN A 32 -21.76 -1.96 -11.38
C ASN A 32 -20.37 -1.53 -11.85
N ILE A 33 -19.96 -2.13 -12.97
CA ILE A 33 -18.87 -1.65 -13.82
C ILE A 33 -19.48 -0.83 -14.96
N LEU A 34 -18.91 0.33 -15.23
CA LEU A 34 -19.18 1.13 -16.40
C LEU A 34 -18.38 0.59 -17.59
N LEU A 35 -19.08 0.27 -18.68
CA LEU A 35 -18.51 0.00 -19.99
C LEU A 35 -18.80 1.22 -20.86
N LYS A 36 -17.76 1.87 -21.38
CA LYS A 36 -17.90 3.09 -22.19
C LYS A 36 -17.07 2.97 -23.45
N ILE A 37 -17.69 3.24 -24.59
CA ILE A 37 -17.05 3.21 -25.91
C ILE A 37 -17.23 4.57 -26.57
N THR A 38 -16.11 5.20 -26.85
CA THR A 38 -16.01 6.42 -27.65
C THR A 38 -15.41 6.09 -29.02
N LYS A 39 -15.28 7.08 -29.91
CA LYS A 39 -14.73 6.91 -31.28
C LYS A 39 -13.42 6.12 -31.37
N SER A 40 -12.56 6.21 -30.35
CA SER A 40 -11.20 5.66 -30.40
C SER A 40 -10.88 4.68 -29.27
N LYS A 41 -11.77 4.54 -28.27
CA LYS A 41 -11.40 3.91 -27.01
C LYS A 41 -12.56 3.14 -26.39
N PHE A 42 -12.30 1.92 -25.98
CA PHE A 42 -13.14 1.18 -25.03
C PHE A 42 -12.52 1.29 -23.64
N SER A 43 -13.30 1.78 -22.67
CA SER A 43 -12.92 1.84 -21.28
C SER A 43 -13.86 1.03 -20.39
N VAL A 44 -13.26 0.43 -19.37
CA VAL A 44 -13.93 -0.30 -18.29
C VAL A 44 -13.61 0.43 -17.00
N ALA A 45 -14.63 0.80 -16.23
CA ALA A 45 -14.45 1.63 -15.06
C ALA A 45 -15.33 1.21 -13.88
N ALA A 46 -14.88 1.52 -12.67
CA ALA A 46 -15.60 1.28 -11.42
C ALA A 46 -15.21 2.31 -10.36
N THR A 47 -16.09 2.54 -9.39
CA THR A 47 -15.85 3.48 -8.30
C THR A 47 -16.65 3.11 -7.05
N ASN A 48 -16.07 3.36 -5.88
CA ASN A 48 -16.74 3.26 -4.59
C ASN A 48 -16.91 4.63 -3.90
N LEU A 49 -16.74 5.71 -4.68
CA LEU A 49 -16.70 7.13 -4.28
C LEU A 49 -15.45 7.58 -3.51
N GLU A 50 -14.64 6.66 -3.00
CA GLU A 50 -13.34 6.96 -2.35
C GLU A 50 -12.18 6.71 -3.32
N MET A 51 -12.31 5.69 -4.13
CA MET A 51 -11.38 5.29 -5.18
C MET A 51 -12.15 5.05 -6.47
N SER A 52 -11.48 5.31 -7.58
CA SER A 52 -12.00 5.02 -8.92
C SER A 52 -10.89 4.45 -9.78
N ILE A 53 -11.29 3.62 -10.73
CA ILE A 53 -10.37 3.09 -11.73
C ILE A 53 -11.03 3.17 -13.11
N SER A 54 -10.24 3.52 -14.11
CA SER A 54 -10.61 3.46 -15.52
C SER A 54 -9.48 2.77 -16.28
N ILE A 55 -9.81 1.67 -16.97
CA ILE A 55 -8.87 0.86 -17.74
C ILE A 55 -9.24 0.94 -19.20
N SER A 56 -8.24 1.20 -20.03
CA SER A 56 -8.33 1.29 -21.48
C SER A 56 -8.04 -0.07 -22.09
N ILE A 57 -8.88 -0.54 -23.01
CA ILE A 57 -8.69 -1.84 -23.65
C ILE A 57 -8.80 -1.68 -25.17
N GLY A 58 -7.86 -2.28 -25.89
CA GLY A 58 -7.97 -2.42 -27.35
C GLY A 58 -9.14 -3.31 -27.74
N ALA A 59 -10.04 -2.79 -28.57
CA ALA A 59 -11.19 -3.51 -29.10
C ALA A 59 -11.52 -3.04 -30.52
N LYS A 60 -12.15 -3.89 -31.31
CA LYS A 60 -12.74 -3.51 -32.59
C LYS A 60 -14.08 -2.85 -32.33
N ILE A 61 -14.15 -1.55 -32.60
CA ILE A 61 -15.33 -0.72 -32.30
C ILE A 61 -16.26 -0.68 -33.51
N GLU A 62 -17.53 -1.07 -33.32
CA GLU A 62 -18.57 -0.99 -34.35
C GLU A 62 -19.60 0.11 -34.06
N LYS A 63 -19.96 0.31 -32.79
CA LYS A 63 -20.94 1.33 -32.38
C LYS A 63 -20.63 1.88 -30.99
N GLU A 64 -20.55 3.20 -30.89
CA GLU A 64 -20.38 3.91 -29.61
C GLU A 64 -21.54 3.68 -28.63
N GLY A 65 -21.29 3.99 -27.37
CA GLY A 65 -22.29 3.97 -26.31
C GLY A 65 -21.71 3.58 -24.97
N GLN A 66 -22.59 3.49 -23.98
CA GLN A 66 -22.21 3.22 -22.59
C GLN A 66 -23.33 2.50 -21.86
N ILE A 67 -22.96 1.66 -20.90
CA ILE A 67 -23.87 0.95 -19.99
C ILE A 67 -23.14 0.67 -18.69
N THR A 68 -23.87 0.57 -17.58
CA THR A 68 -23.32 -0.01 -16.34
C THR A 68 -23.92 -1.39 -16.12
N VAL A 69 -23.13 -2.36 -15.68
CA VAL A 69 -23.61 -3.73 -15.44
C VAL A 69 -23.06 -4.31 -14.14
N PRO A 70 -23.78 -5.21 -13.44
CA PRO A 70 -23.34 -5.76 -12.16
C PRO A 70 -21.93 -6.37 -12.21
N ALA A 71 -21.02 -5.81 -11.41
CA ALA A 71 -19.59 -6.14 -11.48
C ALA A 71 -19.32 -7.62 -11.22
N ARG A 72 -19.93 -8.17 -10.16
CA ARG A 72 -19.75 -9.58 -9.76
C ARG A 72 -20.22 -10.55 -10.84
N VAL A 73 -21.43 -10.34 -11.35
CA VAL A 73 -22.01 -11.23 -12.37
C VAL A 73 -21.20 -11.16 -13.67
N LEU A 74 -20.82 -9.95 -14.10
CA LEU A 74 -19.99 -9.78 -15.27
C LEU A 74 -18.61 -10.45 -15.10
N ASN A 75 -17.96 -10.27 -13.95
CA ASN A 75 -16.66 -10.87 -13.66
C ASN A 75 -16.72 -12.40 -13.66
N ASP A 76 -17.69 -12.98 -12.96
CA ASP A 76 -17.86 -14.43 -12.87
C ASP A 76 -18.15 -15.01 -14.26
N LEU A 77 -18.96 -14.33 -15.07
CA LEU A 77 -19.28 -14.77 -16.42
C LEU A 77 -18.06 -14.72 -17.35
N ILE A 78 -17.39 -13.57 -17.45
CA ILE A 78 -16.28 -13.38 -18.39
C ILE A 78 -15.07 -14.23 -18.01
N SER A 79 -14.78 -14.41 -16.71
CA SER A 79 -13.65 -15.24 -16.25
C SER A 79 -13.82 -16.73 -16.56
N ASN A 80 -15.05 -17.21 -16.75
CA ASN A 80 -15.35 -18.60 -17.11
C ASN A 80 -15.46 -18.84 -18.63
N LEU A 81 -15.37 -17.81 -19.46
CA LEU A 81 -15.36 -17.97 -20.91
C LEU A 81 -14.01 -18.51 -21.39
N SER A 82 -14.05 -19.35 -22.43
CA SER A 82 -12.84 -19.79 -23.12
C SER A 82 -12.13 -18.61 -23.80
N ALA A 83 -10.81 -18.73 -23.94
CA ALA A 83 -10.01 -17.76 -24.66
C ALA A 83 -10.51 -17.58 -26.10
N GLY A 84 -10.42 -16.35 -26.60
CA GLY A 84 -10.87 -15.99 -27.93
C GLY A 84 -11.62 -14.66 -27.94
N THR A 85 -12.47 -14.49 -28.94
CA THR A 85 -13.17 -13.25 -29.19
C THR A 85 -14.54 -13.21 -28.50
N VAL A 86 -14.85 -12.08 -27.87
CA VAL A 86 -16.11 -11.79 -27.20
C VAL A 86 -16.75 -10.56 -27.85
N ASP A 87 -17.97 -10.73 -28.34
CA ASP A 87 -18.79 -9.65 -28.85
C ASP A 87 -19.70 -9.12 -27.74
N LEU A 88 -19.68 -7.80 -27.55
CA LEU A 88 -20.52 -7.08 -26.60
C LEU A 88 -21.46 -6.14 -27.35
N GLU A 89 -22.76 -6.27 -27.13
CA GLU A 89 -23.78 -5.43 -27.76
C GLU A 89 -24.80 -4.95 -26.72
N VAL A 90 -25.12 -3.66 -26.74
CA VAL A 90 -26.17 -3.10 -25.86
C VAL A 90 -27.44 -2.88 -26.64
N GLU A 91 -28.51 -3.51 -26.15
CA GLU A 91 -29.88 -3.30 -26.59
C GLU A 91 -30.69 -2.78 -25.40
N LYS A 92 -31.09 -1.50 -25.46
CA LYS A 92 -31.72 -0.77 -24.34
C LYS A 92 -30.79 -0.79 -23.11
N GLU A 93 -31.20 -1.43 -22.02
CA GLU A 93 -30.43 -1.57 -20.77
C GLU A 93 -29.95 -3.02 -20.57
N ASN A 94 -29.86 -3.82 -21.65
CA ASN A 94 -29.30 -5.17 -21.59
C ASN A 94 -28.01 -5.25 -22.39
N LEU A 95 -26.96 -5.77 -21.75
CA LEU A 95 -25.69 -6.13 -22.37
C LEU A 95 -25.76 -7.58 -22.85
N LYS A 96 -25.81 -7.79 -24.17
CA LYS A 96 -25.62 -9.09 -24.79
C LYS A 96 -24.13 -9.39 -24.90
N ILE A 97 -23.74 -10.59 -24.46
CA ILE A 97 -22.37 -11.09 -24.48
C ILE A 97 -22.37 -12.37 -25.30
N LYS A 98 -21.60 -12.39 -26.40
CA LYS A 98 -21.50 -13.54 -27.30
C LYS A 98 -20.05 -13.98 -27.49
N SER A 99 -19.83 -15.28 -27.55
CA SER A 99 -18.61 -15.89 -28.07
C SER A 99 -18.99 -17.10 -28.93
N LEU A 100 -18.01 -17.85 -29.44
CA LEU A 100 -18.24 -18.93 -30.41
C LEU A 100 -19.34 -19.93 -30.01
N SER A 101 -19.41 -20.31 -28.73
CA SER A 101 -20.32 -21.32 -28.21
C SER A 101 -21.13 -20.83 -27.00
N PHE A 102 -21.26 -19.51 -26.83
CA PHE A 102 -21.88 -18.91 -25.66
C PHE A 102 -22.64 -17.64 -26.04
N GLU A 103 -23.85 -17.50 -25.50
CA GLU A 103 -24.64 -16.28 -25.58
C GLU A 103 -25.30 -16.05 -24.22
N SER A 104 -25.24 -14.80 -23.74
CA SER A 104 -25.95 -14.39 -22.53
C SER A 104 -26.41 -12.94 -22.64
N SER A 105 -27.34 -12.57 -21.77
CA SER A 105 -27.83 -11.21 -21.64
C SER A 105 -27.80 -10.81 -20.18
N LEU A 106 -27.15 -9.70 -19.87
CA LEU A 106 -27.01 -9.15 -18.54
C LEU A 106 -27.77 -7.82 -18.46
N SER A 107 -28.71 -7.70 -17.53
CA SER A 107 -29.40 -6.43 -17.27
C SER A 107 -28.45 -5.45 -16.58
N GLY A 108 -28.38 -4.25 -17.14
CA GLY A 108 -27.60 -3.14 -16.65
C GLY A 108 -28.47 -1.97 -16.18
N MET A 109 -27.81 -0.84 -15.93
CA MET A 109 -28.46 0.44 -15.61
C MET A 109 -27.91 1.53 -16.54
N ASN A 110 -28.64 2.63 -16.64
CA ASN A 110 -28.21 3.78 -17.41
C ASN A 110 -26.87 4.33 -16.88
N ALA A 111 -25.94 4.59 -17.79
CA ALA A 111 -24.63 5.13 -17.44
C ALA A 111 -24.68 6.59 -16.94
N SER A 112 -25.77 7.32 -17.17
CA SER A 112 -25.96 8.67 -16.60
C SER A 112 -25.97 8.70 -15.08
N ASP A 113 -26.30 7.58 -14.44
CA ASP A 113 -26.37 7.47 -12.99
C ASP A 113 -24.98 7.16 -12.38
N PHE A 114 -24.01 6.79 -13.22
CA PHE A 114 -22.67 6.48 -12.78
C PHE A 114 -21.91 7.77 -12.41
N PRO A 115 -21.23 7.82 -11.25
CA PRO A 115 -20.49 9.01 -10.82
C PRO A 115 -19.40 9.39 -11.82
N LEU A 116 -19.16 10.70 -11.96
CA LEU A 116 -18.01 11.18 -12.72
C LEU A 116 -16.70 10.77 -12.02
N ILE A 117 -15.78 10.21 -12.81
CA ILE A 117 -14.46 9.77 -12.36
C ILE A 117 -13.39 10.33 -13.29
N PRO A 118 -12.13 10.45 -12.84
CA PRO A 118 -11.03 10.79 -13.73
C PRO A 118 -10.79 9.67 -14.76
N GLU A 119 -10.84 10.01 -16.04
CA GLU A 119 -10.45 9.12 -17.15
C GLU A 119 -9.04 9.43 -17.69
N GLU A 120 -8.43 10.51 -17.19
CA GLU A 120 -7.10 11.00 -17.53
C GLU A 120 -6.44 11.63 -16.30
N VAL A 121 -5.11 11.65 -16.28
CA VAL A 121 -4.31 12.22 -15.18
C VAL A 121 -4.53 13.73 -15.06
N GLY A 122 -4.62 14.42 -16.21
CA GLY A 122 -4.79 15.87 -16.28
C GLY A 122 -3.46 16.62 -16.40
N VAL A 123 -3.39 17.80 -15.81
CA VAL A 123 -2.23 18.72 -15.85
C VAL A 123 -1.36 18.61 -14.60
N ASP A 124 -0.20 19.28 -14.61
CA ASP A 124 0.78 19.29 -13.50
C ASP A 124 1.25 17.90 -13.06
N VAL A 125 1.55 17.06 -14.05
CA VAL A 125 1.95 15.66 -13.86
C VAL A 125 3.39 15.56 -13.40
N LEU A 126 3.59 14.90 -12.25
CA LEU A 126 4.88 14.43 -11.78
C LEU A 126 5.10 12.99 -12.25
N LYS A 127 6.30 12.67 -12.73
CA LYS A 127 6.71 11.28 -12.97
C LYS A 127 7.39 10.73 -11.74
N ILE A 128 6.97 9.55 -11.31
CA ILE A 128 7.53 8.82 -10.17
C ILE A 128 8.04 7.47 -10.69
N PRO A 129 9.32 7.14 -10.49
CA PRO A 129 9.84 5.84 -10.93
C PRO A 129 9.10 4.68 -10.25
N SER A 130 8.66 3.70 -11.05
CA SER A 130 7.87 2.55 -10.59
C SER A 130 8.55 1.74 -9.48
N LYS A 131 9.84 1.46 -9.65
CA LYS A 131 10.64 0.70 -8.67
C LYS A 131 10.78 1.44 -7.35
N GLU A 132 10.97 2.75 -7.41
CA GLU A 132 11.13 3.60 -6.22
C GLU A 132 9.82 3.70 -5.43
N ILE A 133 8.68 3.91 -6.10
CA ILE A 133 7.38 3.98 -5.42
C ILE A 133 6.96 2.62 -4.84
N LEU A 134 7.20 1.51 -5.54
CA LEU A 134 6.95 0.17 -5.02
C LEU A 134 7.77 -0.11 -3.77
N ASP A 135 9.06 0.23 -3.79
CA ASP A 135 9.94 0.13 -2.63
C ASP A 135 9.44 0.97 -1.46
N ALA A 136 9.05 2.23 -1.71
CA ALA A 136 8.50 3.11 -0.68
C ALA A 136 7.18 2.61 -0.09
N LEU A 137 6.31 2.01 -0.90
CA LEU A 137 5.08 1.38 -0.43
C LEU A 137 5.37 0.19 0.50
N ILE A 138 6.33 -0.68 0.15
CA ILE A 138 6.76 -1.80 0.99
C ILE A 138 7.28 -1.29 2.35
N CYS A 139 8.10 -0.24 2.34
CA CYS A 139 8.68 0.34 3.55
C CYS A 139 7.69 1.08 4.46
N THR A 140 6.54 1.54 3.95
CA THR A 140 5.65 2.46 4.69
C THR A 140 4.28 1.87 5.02
N LEU A 141 3.68 1.04 4.15
CA LEU A 141 2.29 0.59 4.32
C LEU A 141 2.05 -0.25 5.58
N PHE A 142 3.07 -0.97 6.05
CA PHE A 142 2.93 -1.79 7.27
C PHE A 142 2.79 -0.93 8.53
N ALA A 143 3.31 0.31 8.54
CA ALA A 143 3.23 1.22 9.69
C ALA A 143 1.92 2.05 9.74
N VAL A 144 1.01 1.86 8.79
CA VAL A 144 -0.27 2.58 8.75
C VAL A 144 -1.25 2.02 9.78
N SER A 145 -1.93 2.91 10.52
CA SER A 145 -2.93 2.54 11.53
C SER A 145 -4.17 1.86 10.93
N SER A 146 -4.76 0.95 11.68
CA SER A 146 -6.12 0.42 11.42
C SER A 146 -7.20 1.07 12.30
N ASP A 147 -6.83 2.08 13.08
CA ASP A 147 -7.71 2.78 14.01
C ASP A 147 -8.45 3.93 13.31
N GLU A 148 -9.70 3.66 12.91
CA GLU A 148 -10.58 4.62 12.23
C GLU A 148 -10.97 5.84 13.10
N THR A 149 -10.71 5.82 14.41
CA THR A 149 -10.94 7.00 15.28
C THR A 149 -9.91 8.11 15.05
N ARG A 150 -8.78 7.78 14.41
CA ARG A 150 -7.73 8.72 13.99
C ARG A 150 -7.49 8.63 12.48
N PRO A 151 -8.42 9.13 11.64
CA PRO A 151 -8.40 8.93 10.19
C PRO A 151 -7.10 9.36 9.50
N VAL A 152 -6.46 10.43 9.97
CA VAL A 152 -5.18 10.90 9.39
C VAL A 152 -4.06 9.86 9.46
N LEU A 153 -4.17 8.87 10.36
CA LEU A 153 -3.21 7.78 10.53
C LEU A 153 -3.60 6.52 9.75
N THR A 154 -4.78 6.45 9.14
CA THR A 154 -5.19 5.32 8.27
C THR A 154 -4.70 5.47 6.83
N GLY A 155 -3.92 6.52 6.58
CA GLY A 155 -3.22 6.77 5.32
C GLY A 155 -1.72 6.98 5.48
N VAL A 156 -1.07 7.23 4.35
CA VAL A 156 0.34 7.60 4.27
C VAL A 156 0.42 9.08 3.90
N LEU A 157 1.17 9.85 4.68
CA LEU A 157 1.52 11.21 4.34
C LEU A 157 2.56 11.20 3.20
N MET A 158 2.22 11.84 2.08
CA MET A 158 3.11 12.13 0.97
C MET A 158 3.49 13.61 0.98
N ILE A 159 4.78 13.88 1.11
CA ILE A 159 5.36 15.22 1.06
C ILE A 159 6.17 15.32 -0.23
N VAL A 160 5.65 16.06 -1.20
CA VAL A 160 6.32 16.34 -2.47
C VAL A 160 6.98 17.70 -2.34
N LYS A 161 8.32 17.73 -2.30
CA LYS A 161 9.10 18.95 -2.08
C LYS A 161 10.42 18.91 -2.83
N ASP A 162 10.77 20.03 -3.47
CA ASP A 162 12.00 20.21 -4.24
C ASP A 162 12.19 19.15 -5.33
N SER A 163 12.92 18.07 -5.07
CA SER A 163 13.12 16.94 -5.99
C SER A 163 12.94 15.61 -5.27
N ASN A 164 12.13 15.61 -4.21
CA ASN A 164 11.92 14.46 -3.34
C ASN A 164 10.43 14.25 -3.06
N LEU A 165 10.03 12.98 -3.02
CA LEU A 165 8.79 12.54 -2.44
C LEU A 165 9.13 11.76 -1.16
N THR A 166 8.69 12.29 -0.03
CA THR A 166 8.80 11.61 1.27
C THR A 166 7.46 10.99 1.62
N MET A 167 7.44 9.69 1.91
CA MET A 167 6.29 8.93 2.36
C MET A 167 6.45 8.60 3.85
N VAL A 168 5.45 8.94 4.66
CA VAL A 168 5.47 8.76 6.12
C VAL A 168 4.19 8.07 6.58
N ALA A 169 4.34 7.02 7.40
CA ALA A 169 3.22 6.28 7.98
C ALA A 169 3.47 6.00 9.46
N THR A 170 2.43 6.09 10.29
CA THR A 170 2.51 5.78 11.72
C THR A 170 1.16 5.32 12.26
N ASP A 171 1.20 4.44 13.26
CA ASP A 171 0.05 4.01 14.07
C ASP A 171 0.05 4.62 15.49
N GLY A 172 1.06 5.45 15.79
CA GLY A 172 1.34 6.03 17.10
C GLY A 172 2.30 5.23 17.98
N PHE A 173 2.62 3.98 17.63
CA PHE A 173 3.60 3.13 18.32
C PHE A 173 4.86 2.90 17.50
N ARG A 174 4.78 3.08 16.19
CA ARG A 174 5.92 3.01 15.27
C ARG A 174 5.74 4.00 14.14
N LEU A 175 6.83 4.30 13.45
CA LEU A 175 6.78 5.17 12.28
C LEU A 175 7.77 4.69 11.23
N SER A 176 7.33 4.69 9.98
CA SER A 176 8.18 4.48 8.81
C SER A 176 8.22 5.75 7.96
N GLN A 177 9.41 6.13 7.54
CA GLN A 177 9.66 7.19 6.58
C GLN A 177 10.53 6.64 5.44
N LYS A 178 10.08 6.78 4.20
CA LYS A 178 10.90 6.54 3.01
C LYS A 178 10.94 7.79 2.15
N LYS A 179 12.15 8.14 1.69
CA LYS A 179 12.37 9.21 0.72
C LYS A 179 12.74 8.64 -0.64
N ILE A 180 12.11 9.15 -1.70
CA ILE A 180 12.44 8.78 -3.08
C ILE A 180 12.70 10.02 -3.92
N SER A 181 13.62 9.90 -4.88
CA SER A 181 13.97 10.98 -5.80
C SER A 181 12.94 11.09 -6.92
N ILE A 182 12.53 12.31 -7.24
CA ILE A 182 11.55 12.62 -8.28
C ILE A 182 12.00 13.84 -9.09
N GLY A 183 11.28 14.16 -10.16
CA GLY A 183 11.48 15.41 -10.90
C GLY A 183 11.27 16.65 -10.03
N LYS A 184 11.92 17.76 -10.39
CA LYS A 184 11.81 19.02 -9.64
C LYS A 184 10.38 19.56 -9.64
N VAL A 185 9.87 19.90 -8.46
CA VAL A 185 8.55 20.53 -8.25
C VAL A 185 8.69 21.99 -7.85
N LYS A 186 7.69 22.80 -8.19
CA LYS A 186 7.66 24.25 -7.87
C LYS A 186 7.10 24.55 -6.49
N GLU A 187 6.14 23.75 -6.04
CA GLU A 187 5.40 23.97 -4.80
C GLU A 187 5.45 22.72 -3.93
N GLU A 188 5.63 22.93 -2.63
CA GLU A 188 5.51 21.86 -1.64
C GLU A 188 4.05 21.42 -1.52
N LYS A 189 3.81 20.11 -1.57
CA LYS A 189 2.49 19.52 -1.40
C LYS A 189 2.55 18.47 -0.29
N LYS A 190 1.63 18.56 0.68
CA LYS A 190 1.41 17.55 1.73
C LYS A 190 0.03 16.95 1.54
N ILE A 191 -0.03 15.64 1.33
CA ILE A 191 -1.27 14.93 1.01
C ILE A 191 -1.28 13.63 1.81
N ILE A 192 -2.42 13.28 2.42
CA ILE A 192 -2.58 11.99 3.08
C ILE A 192 -3.40 11.09 2.15
N LEU A 193 -2.83 9.96 1.74
CA LEU A 193 -3.54 8.99 0.89
C LEU A 193 -3.96 7.75 1.67
N PRO A 194 -5.21 7.28 1.53
CA PRO A 194 -5.68 6.07 2.19
C PRO A 194 -4.81 4.85 1.87
N LYS A 195 -4.59 3.99 2.87
CA LYS A 195 -3.89 2.71 2.71
C LYS A 195 -4.46 1.88 1.57
N SER A 196 -5.79 1.82 1.46
CA SER A 196 -6.50 1.05 0.43
C SER A 196 -6.11 1.48 -0.99
N SER A 197 -5.99 2.79 -1.23
CA SER A 197 -5.60 3.34 -2.54
C SER A 197 -4.15 3.00 -2.90
N LEU A 198 -3.27 3.06 -1.91
CA LEU A 198 -1.85 2.77 -2.09
C LEU A 198 -1.57 1.27 -2.27
N VAL A 199 -2.37 0.41 -1.63
CA VAL A 199 -2.35 -1.04 -1.87
C VAL A 199 -2.78 -1.36 -3.30
N GLU A 200 -3.85 -0.72 -3.80
CA GLU A 200 -4.25 -0.90 -5.20
C GLU A 200 -3.20 -0.33 -6.16
N LEU A 201 -2.61 0.82 -5.88
CA LEU A 201 -1.48 1.36 -6.65
C LEU A 201 -0.34 0.34 -6.75
N SER A 202 0.06 -0.27 -5.63
CA SER A 202 1.11 -1.30 -5.61
C SER A 202 0.78 -2.49 -6.52
N ARG A 203 -0.48 -2.96 -6.53
CA ARG A 203 -0.92 -4.08 -7.37
C ARG A 203 -0.97 -3.74 -8.87
N LEU A 204 -1.25 -2.48 -9.19
CA LEU A 204 -1.43 -2.00 -10.56
C LEU A 204 -0.12 -1.57 -11.20
N THR A 205 0.89 -1.22 -10.40
CA THR A 205 2.19 -0.73 -10.87
C THR A 205 2.91 -1.80 -11.70
N SER A 206 3.30 -1.42 -12.92
CA SER A 206 4.16 -2.20 -13.81
C SER A 206 5.59 -1.63 -13.80
N ASP A 207 6.43 -2.05 -14.74
CA ASP A 207 7.80 -1.52 -14.85
C ASP A 207 7.86 -0.06 -15.31
N GLU A 208 6.78 0.51 -15.86
CA GLU A 208 6.74 1.88 -16.36
C GLU A 208 6.51 2.92 -15.24
N ASP A 209 7.14 4.08 -15.38
CA ASP A 209 6.99 5.21 -14.45
C ASP A 209 5.53 5.64 -14.29
N ILE A 210 5.16 5.94 -13.06
CA ILE A 210 3.81 6.37 -12.70
C ILE A 210 3.69 7.88 -12.89
N GLN A 211 2.62 8.30 -13.56
CA GLN A 211 2.19 9.68 -13.59
C GLN A 211 1.38 10.00 -12.34
N PHE A 212 1.67 11.11 -11.68
CA PHE A 212 0.99 11.57 -10.47
C PHE A 212 0.50 12.99 -10.66
N SER A 213 -0.79 13.24 -10.42
CA SER A 213 -1.36 14.58 -10.37
C SER A 213 -2.23 14.76 -9.14
N PHE A 214 -2.11 15.92 -8.49
CA PHE A 214 -2.94 16.31 -7.36
C PHE A 214 -3.97 17.36 -7.79
N LYS A 215 -5.24 16.97 -7.81
CA LYS A 215 -6.37 17.85 -8.15
C LYS A 215 -6.93 18.47 -6.88
N LYS A 216 -6.32 19.59 -6.45
CA LYS A 216 -6.62 20.27 -5.18
C LYS A 216 -8.10 20.64 -5.01
N SER A 217 -8.75 21.15 -6.06
CA SER A 217 -10.17 21.53 -6.05
C SER A 217 -11.11 20.35 -5.78
N GLU A 218 -10.72 19.18 -6.26
CA GLU A 218 -11.49 17.93 -6.18
C GLU A 218 -11.08 17.07 -4.97
N LYS A 219 -10.08 17.53 -4.19
CA LYS A 219 -9.48 16.80 -3.05
C LYS A 219 -9.12 15.36 -3.41
N GLN A 220 -8.56 15.17 -4.60
CA GLN A 220 -8.18 13.85 -5.11
C GLN A 220 -6.80 13.85 -5.73
N VAL A 221 -6.15 12.69 -5.65
CA VAL A 221 -4.96 12.36 -6.43
C VAL A 221 -5.37 11.43 -7.56
N VAL A 222 -4.75 11.63 -8.71
CA VAL A 222 -4.90 10.77 -9.88
C VAL A 222 -3.55 10.21 -10.26
N PHE A 223 -3.46 8.89 -10.32
CA PHE A 223 -2.32 8.15 -10.84
C PHE A 223 -2.63 7.70 -12.26
N GLY A 224 -1.71 7.95 -13.18
CA GLY A 224 -1.71 7.38 -14.52
C GLY A 224 -0.64 6.32 -14.65
N LEU A 225 -1.07 5.15 -15.09
CA LEU A 225 -0.23 4.06 -15.57
C LEU A 225 -0.59 3.83 -17.04
N THR A 226 0.20 3.06 -17.78
CA THR A 226 0.12 2.85 -19.24
C THR A 226 -1.31 2.93 -19.81
N ASP A 227 -2.20 2.05 -19.36
CA ASP A 227 -3.61 1.98 -19.79
C ASP A 227 -4.61 2.25 -18.65
N ILE A 228 -4.13 2.61 -17.46
CA ILE A 228 -4.93 2.65 -16.22
C ILE A 228 -4.88 4.04 -15.62
N VAL A 229 -6.05 4.57 -15.26
CA VAL A 229 -6.18 5.79 -14.47
C VAL A 229 -6.81 5.42 -13.13
N LEU A 230 -6.09 5.65 -12.05
CA LEU A 230 -6.50 5.38 -10.67
C LEU A 230 -6.73 6.71 -9.95
N GLY A 231 -7.97 6.99 -9.55
CA GLY A 231 -8.32 8.13 -8.70
C GLY A 231 -8.44 7.72 -7.24
N SER A 232 -7.98 8.55 -6.32
CA SER A 232 -8.09 8.37 -4.87
C SER A 232 -8.43 9.69 -4.20
N ARG A 233 -9.45 9.69 -3.34
CA ARG A 233 -9.73 10.83 -2.47
C ARG A 233 -8.68 10.89 -1.36
N ILE A 234 -8.24 12.10 -1.06
CA ILE A 234 -7.29 12.33 0.03
C ILE A 234 -8.02 12.22 1.37
N ILE A 235 -7.30 11.83 2.42
CA ILE A 235 -7.77 11.98 3.79
C ILE A 235 -7.56 13.43 4.20
N GLU A 236 -8.63 14.08 4.63
CA GLU A 236 -8.57 15.45 5.14
C GLU A 236 -8.13 15.47 6.60
N GLY A 237 -7.22 16.39 6.93
CA GLY A 237 -6.74 16.60 8.28
C GLY A 237 -5.25 16.93 8.31
N GLU A 238 -4.76 17.22 9.51
CA GLU A 238 -3.35 17.49 9.75
C GLU A 238 -2.68 16.22 10.25
N PHE A 239 -1.64 15.77 9.52
CA PHE A 239 -0.82 14.67 9.98
C PHE A 239 0.05 15.13 11.16
N PRO A 240 0.21 14.33 12.23
CA PRO A 240 1.01 14.74 13.38
C PRO A 240 2.44 15.15 13.02
N ASP A 241 3.02 16.05 13.81
CA ASP A 241 4.42 16.46 13.69
C ASP A 241 5.35 15.30 14.04
N PHE A 242 5.66 14.51 13.03
CA PHE A 242 6.38 13.26 13.16
C PHE A 242 7.89 13.44 13.35
N GLU A 243 8.46 14.57 12.93
CA GLU A 243 9.90 14.84 13.07
C GLU A 243 10.31 14.90 14.55
N ARG A 244 9.37 15.28 15.43
CA ARG A 244 9.60 15.39 16.88
C ARG A 244 9.82 14.06 17.59
N ILE A 245 9.36 12.95 17.02
CA ILE A 245 9.51 11.62 17.65
C ILE A 245 10.74 10.86 17.16
N ILE A 246 11.39 11.33 16.09
CA ILE A 246 12.62 10.75 15.57
C ILE A 246 13.78 11.12 16.52
N PRO A 247 14.48 10.15 17.13
CA PRO A 247 15.62 10.43 17.99
C PRO A 247 16.71 11.16 17.21
N LYS A 248 17.19 12.30 17.74
CA LYS A 248 18.28 13.07 17.12
C LYS A 248 19.68 12.59 17.52
N GLU A 249 19.76 11.95 18.69
CA GLU A 249 21.00 11.44 19.26
C GLU A 249 20.75 10.04 19.82
N THR A 250 21.68 9.13 19.51
CA THR A 250 21.67 7.73 19.93
C THR A 250 22.97 7.40 20.65
N LYS A 251 22.91 6.48 21.61
CA LYS A 251 24.04 6.13 22.48
C LYS A 251 24.67 4.80 22.13
N ILE A 252 23.84 3.83 21.74
CA ILE A 252 24.25 2.46 21.46
C ILE A 252 23.84 2.13 20.02
N LYS A 253 24.79 1.64 19.24
CA LYS A 253 24.58 1.13 17.88
C LYS A 253 24.88 -0.36 17.83
N VAL A 254 23.96 -1.10 17.23
CA VAL A 254 24.02 -2.55 17.11
C VAL A 254 23.77 -2.95 15.66
N ASN A 255 24.75 -3.64 15.06
CA ASN A 255 24.63 -4.20 13.72
C ASN A 255 24.49 -5.73 13.81
N LEU A 256 23.43 -6.27 13.23
CA LEU A 256 23.08 -7.69 13.25
C LEU A 256 22.91 -8.22 11.83
N ASP A 257 23.14 -9.51 11.64
CA ASP A 257 22.63 -10.21 10.46
C ASP A 257 21.09 -10.21 10.47
N ARG A 258 20.49 -9.81 9.34
CA ARG A 258 19.03 -9.66 9.22
C ARG A 258 18.32 -11.00 9.35
N GLU A 259 18.83 -12.06 8.73
CA GLU A 259 18.15 -13.36 8.68
C GLU A 259 18.21 -14.06 10.03
N GLU A 260 19.36 -14.03 10.70
CA GLU A 260 19.53 -14.57 12.04
C GLU A 260 18.70 -13.80 13.07
N PHE A 261 18.65 -12.46 12.97
CA PHE A 261 17.79 -11.67 13.85
C PHE A 261 16.31 -11.94 13.61
N LEU A 262 15.87 -11.99 12.35
CA LEU A 262 14.49 -12.37 12.00
C LEU A 262 14.13 -13.77 12.50
N ARG A 263 15.05 -14.74 12.39
CA ARG A 263 14.86 -16.08 12.94
C ARG A 263 14.70 -16.04 14.46
N GLY A 264 15.54 -15.28 15.16
CA GLY A 264 15.44 -15.07 16.61
C GLY A 264 14.09 -14.48 17.02
N VAL A 265 13.63 -13.42 16.32
CA VAL A 265 12.32 -12.79 16.56
C VAL A 265 11.17 -13.78 16.30
N LYS A 266 11.24 -14.57 15.22
CA LYS A 266 10.22 -15.59 14.90
C LYS A 266 10.12 -16.67 15.96
N LEU A 267 11.26 -17.18 16.46
CA LEU A 267 11.28 -18.16 17.54
C LEU A 267 10.70 -17.58 18.84
N ALA A 268 11.06 -16.35 19.20
CA ALA A 268 10.52 -15.67 20.36
C ALA A 268 9.01 -15.40 20.22
N SER A 269 8.53 -15.13 19.00
CA SER A 269 7.11 -14.85 18.72
C SER A 269 6.17 -15.97 19.16
N VAL A 270 6.64 -17.23 19.18
CA VAL A 270 5.84 -18.40 19.59
C VAL A 270 5.33 -18.23 21.02
N PHE A 271 6.18 -17.73 21.93
CA PHE A 271 5.83 -17.50 23.33
C PHE A 271 5.28 -16.09 23.56
N ALA A 272 5.75 -15.09 22.80
CA ALA A 272 5.29 -13.71 22.92
C ALA A 272 3.80 -13.53 22.61
N ARG A 273 3.21 -14.36 21.73
CA ARG A 273 1.77 -14.31 21.40
C ARG A 273 0.87 -14.41 22.63
N ASP A 274 1.28 -15.20 23.62
CA ASP A 274 0.55 -15.39 24.88
C ASP A 274 0.93 -14.33 25.93
N ALA A 275 1.86 -13.43 25.61
CA ALA A 275 2.41 -12.38 26.47
C ALA A 275 2.36 -11.01 25.79
N ALA A 276 1.18 -10.63 25.30
CA ALA A 276 0.91 -9.33 24.69
C ALA A 276 1.83 -8.96 23.50
N ASN A 277 2.37 -9.96 22.81
CA ASN A 277 3.34 -9.84 21.71
C ASN A 277 4.70 -9.26 22.12
N VAL A 278 5.07 -9.29 23.40
CA VAL A 278 6.31 -8.68 23.91
C VAL A 278 7.53 -9.58 23.67
N VAL A 279 8.57 -9.03 23.04
CA VAL A 279 9.90 -9.62 22.92
C VAL A 279 10.93 -8.68 23.56
N LYS A 280 11.80 -9.24 24.38
CA LYS A 280 12.91 -8.54 25.05
C LYS A 280 14.19 -8.71 24.24
N LEU A 281 14.90 -7.60 24.02
CA LEU A 281 16.24 -7.54 23.47
C LEU A 281 17.19 -7.11 24.60
N ALA A 282 18.12 -7.99 24.97
CA ALA A 282 19.21 -7.63 25.86
C ALA A 282 20.49 -7.48 25.03
N VAL A 283 21.10 -6.29 25.08
CA VAL A 283 22.37 -6.00 24.40
C VAL A 283 23.49 -6.43 25.33
N VAL A 284 24.32 -7.38 24.89
CA VAL A 284 25.47 -7.91 25.64
C VAL A 284 26.68 -7.96 24.73
N LYS A 285 27.88 -8.18 25.29
CA LYS A 285 29.12 -8.20 24.52
C LYS A 285 29.02 -9.11 23.28
N ASP A 286 29.25 -8.49 22.13
CA ASP A 286 29.26 -9.10 20.79
C ASP A 286 27.96 -9.84 20.38
N SER A 287 26.83 -9.57 21.05
CA SER A 287 25.54 -10.21 20.69
C SER A 287 24.31 -9.50 21.23
N VAL A 288 23.16 -9.78 20.60
CA VAL A 288 21.85 -9.45 21.16
C VAL A 288 21.14 -10.74 21.54
N VAL A 289 20.68 -10.79 22.77
CA VAL A 289 19.83 -11.85 23.27
C VAL A 289 18.38 -11.48 23.00
N VAL A 290 17.73 -12.24 22.12
CA VAL A 290 16.29 -12.14 21.83
C VAL A 290 15.56 -13.14 22.69
N SER A 291 14.56 -12.69 23.46
CA SER A 291 13.82 -13.58 24.35
C SER A 291 12.34 -13.21 24.48
N ALA A 292 11.54 -14.21 24.82
CA ALA A 292 10.14 -14.04 25.18
C ALA A 292 9.75 -15.07 26.24
N GLU A 293 8.78 -14.71 27.07
CA GLU A 293 8.24 -15.53 28.14
C GLU A 293 6.73 -15.47 28.06
N GLY A 294 6.08 -16.64 28.05
CA GLY A 294 4.64 -16.79 28.03
C GLY A 294 4.19 -17.82 29.05
N THR A 295 2.88 -18.11 29.07
CA THR A 295 2.30 -19.01 30.09
C THR A 295 2.78 -20.46 29.98
N GLN A 296 3.18 -20.90 28.77
CA GLN A 296 3.57 -22.28 28.48
C GLN A 296 5.10 -22.49 28.45
N GLY A 297 5.89 -21.44 28.72
CA GLY A 297 7.34 -21.52 28.72
C GLY A 297 8.01 -20.25 28.21
N SER A 298 9.31 -20.36 27.95
CA SER A 298 10.15 -19.26 27.50
C SER A 298 11.13 -19.69 26.42
N GLN A 299 11.63 -18.69 25.71
CA GLN A 299 12.57 -18.85 24.62
C GLN A 299 13.66 -17.79 24.72
N LYS A 300 14.91 -18.18 24.47
CA LYS A 300 16.08 -17.30 24.44
C LYS A 300 16.99 -17.70 23.28
N THR A 301 17.23 -16.78 22.35
CA THR A 301 18.19 -16.92 21.24
C THR A 301 19.28 -15.88 21.39
N LYS A 302 20.54 -16.28 21.21
CA LYS A 302 21.67 -15.36 21.08
C LYS A 302 21.93 -15.11 19.59
N VAL A 303 21.93 -13.85 19.18
CA VAL A 303 22.24 -13.43 17.81
C VAL A 303 23.55 -12.66 17.85
N GLU A 304 24.55 -13.05 17.05
CA GLU A 304 25.83 -12.35 16.97
C GLU A 304 25.63 -10.92 16.46
N ALA A 305 26.32 -9.96 17.07
CA ALA A 305 26.15 -8.55 16.76
C ALA A 305 27.48 -7.79 16.87
N LYS A 306 27.69 -6.82 15.97
CA LYS A 306 28.74 -5.82 16.15
C LYS A 306 28.14 -4.65 16.93
N ILE A 307 28.67 -4.37 18.11
CA ILE A 307 28.16 -3.35 19.02
C ILE A 307 29.25 -2.29 19.23
N ASP A 308 28.86 -1.02 19.28
CA ASP A 308 29.78 0.07 19.60
C ASP A 308 30.30 0.00 21.05
N GLU A 309 31.36 0.74 21.36
CA GLU A 309 32.00 0.68 22.68
C GLU A 309 31.06 1.05 23.82
N ASN A 310 30.09 1.93 23.56
CA ASN A 310 29.10 2.37 24.54
C ASN A 310 28.08 1.29 24.91
N GLY A 311 27.80 0.34 24.01
CA GLY A 311 26.89 -0.78 24.25
C GLY A 311 27.57 -2.07 24.72
N LYS A 312 28.91 -2.14 24.73
CA LYS A 312 29.65 -3.34 25.14
C LYS A 312 29.62 -3.50 26.66
N THR A 313 28.73 -4.35 27.14
CA THR A 313 28.69 -4.80 28.53
C THR A 313 28.74 -6.34 28.63
N ASP A 314 29.42 -6.87 29.64
CA ASP A 314 29.46 -8.31 29.93
C ASP A 314 28.16 -8.81 30.63
N SER A 315 27.22 -7.91 30.96
CA SER A 315 25.95 -8.18 31.66
C SER A 315 24.71 -7.79 30.82
N GLU A 316 23.55 -8.37 31.11
CA GLU A 316 22.25 -7.99 30.49
C GLU A 316 21.69 -6.70 31.12
N GLU A 317 22.51 -5.64 31.23
CA GLU A 317 22.10 -4.37 31.87
C GLU A 317 21.21 -3.52 30.96
N PHE A 318 21.46 -3.53 29.65
CA PHE A 318 20.63 -2.84 28.69
C PHE A 318 19.59 -3.79 28.10
N VAL A 319 18.38 -3.75 28.67
CA VAL A 319 17.23 -4.53 28.21
C VAL A 319 16.13 -3.59 27.74
N ILE A 320 15.63 -3.83 26.53
CA ILE A 320 14.52 -3.09 25.93
C ILE A 320 13.52 -4.08 25.34
N ALA A 321 12.22 -3.76 25.41
CA ALA A 321 11.17 -4.65 24.93
C ALA A 321 10.37 -4.01 23.81
N PHE A 322 9.96 -4.81 22.83
CA PHE A 322 9.18 -4.39 21.67
C PHE A 322 8.03 -5.34 21.40
N ASN A 323 7.05 -4.88 20.64
CA ASN A 323 6.09 -5.78 20.01
C ASN A 323 6.78 -6.53 18.86
N TYR A 324 6.81 -7.87 18.89
CA TYR A 324 7.52 -8.67 17.89
C TYR A 324 7.00 -8.45 16.47
N ARG A 325 5.71 -8.11 16.31
CA ARG A 325 5.12 -7.89 14.98
C ARG A 325 5.77 -6.69 14.30
N PHE A 326 6.08 -5.66 15.07
CA PHE A 326 6.73 -4.46 14.55
C PHE A 326 8.16 -4.74 14.08
N LEU A 327 8.90 -5.56 14.84
CA LEU A 327 10.22 -6.04 14.45
C LEU A 327 10.15 -6.89 13.18
N GLU A 328 9.23 -7.86 13.15
CA GLU A 328 9.08 -8.78 12.01
C GLU A 328 8.68 -8.04 10.73
N GLU A 329 7.74 -7.10 10.79
CA GLU A 329 7.32 -6.32 9.61
C GLU A 329 8.46 -5.46 9.06
N PHE A 330 9.26 -4.82 9.93
CA PHE A 330 10.44 -4.08 9.50
C PHE A 330 11.49 -4.99 8.85
N LEU A 331 11.84 -6.11 9.47
CA LEU A 331 12.87 -7.03 8.97
C LEU A 331 12.49 -7.71 7.65
N ASN A 332 11.19 -7.89 7.39
CA ASN A 332 10.69 -8.37 6.10
C ASN A 332 10.66 -7.28 5.02
N ALA A 333 10.63 -6.00 5.39
CA ALA A 333 10.56 -4.88 4.45
C ALA A 333 11.94 -4.45 3.91
N ILE A 334 13.01 -4.59 4.72
CA ILE A 334 14.37 -4.21 4.31
C ILE A 334 15.01 -5.23 3.36
N LYS A 335 15.95 -4.75 2.53
CA LYS A 335 16.65 -5.56 1.51
C LYS A 335 18.09 -5.87 1.88
N GLY A 336 18.65 -5.13 2.84
CA GLY A 336 19.97 -5.38 3.40
C GLY A 336 20.12 -6.77 4.01
N ASP A 337 21.36 -7.27 4.03
CA ASP A 337 21.70 -8.50 4.76
C ASP A 337 22.02 -8.18 6.23
N GLU A 338 22.28 -6.91 6.54
CA GLU A 338 22.49 -6.41 7.89
C GLU A 338 21.35 -5.44 8.28
N VAL A 339 21.07 -5.36 9.58
CA VAL A 339 20.22 -4.34 10.19
C VAL A 339 21.04 -3.58 11.22
N GLN A 340 20.88 -2.26 11.25
CA GLN A 340 21.41 -1.42 12.33
C GLN A 340 20.27 -0.95 13.23
N ILE A 341 20.41 -1.18 14.53
CA ILE A 341 19.51 -0.69 15.55
C ILE A 341 20.26 0.32 16.41
N GLU A 342 19.67 1.50 16.60
CA GLU A 342 20.23 2.53 17.45
C GLU A 342 19.32 2.85 18.63
N PHE A 343 19.89 2.87 19.84
CA PHE A 343 19.17 3.08 21.09
C PHE A 343 19.66 4.33 21.81
N SER A 344 18.74 5.06 22.44
CA SER A 344 19.06 6.20 23.31
C SER A 344 18.89 5.87 24.79
N ASP A 345 17.78 5.23 25.16
CA ASP A 345 17.49 4.67 26.49
C ASP A 345 16.43 3.56 26.40
N PRO A 346 16.21 2.74 27.45
CA PRO A 346 15.26 1.63 27.42
C PRO A 346 13.78 1.99 27.24
N ASN A 347 13.40 3.26 27.42
CA ASN A 347 12.02 3.75 27.34
C ASN A 347 11.78 4.72 26.17
N ALA A 348 12.84 5.13 25.46
CA ALA A 348 12.77 5.96 24.27
C ALA A 348 12.61 5.12 23.00
N PRO A 349 12.01 5.68 21.94
CA PRO A 349 11.97 5.02 20.64
C PRO A 349 13.36 4.65 20.15
N ALA A 350 13.49 3.43 19.61
CA ALA A 350 14.69 2.96 18.96
C ALA A 350 14.59 3.18 17.45
N LEU A 351 15.72 3.49 16.81
CA LEU A 351 15.85 3.62 15.37
C LEU A 351 16.25 2.27 14.77
N PHE A 352 15.57 1.88 13.69
CA PHE A 352 15.83 0.68 12.91
C PHE A 352 16.14 1.11 11.48
N LEU A 353 17.34 0.76 11.01
CA LEU A 353 17.92 1.24 9.77
C LEU A 353 18.40 0.07 8.92
N ASP A 354 18.24 0.18 7.60
CA ASP A 354 18.92 -0.67 6.61
C ASP A 354 20.18 0.05 6.14
N PRO A 355 21.40 -0.44 6.46
CA PRO A 355 22.64 0.19 5.99
C PRO A 355 22.76 0.30 4.47
N LYS A 356 22.05 -0.54 3.69
CA LYS A 356 22.03 -0.44 2.22
C LYS A 356 21.11 0.66 1.69
N ASP A 357 20.25 1.22 2.54
CA ASP A 357 19.21 2.18 2.13
C ASP A 357 19.08 3.32 3.15
N THR A 358 19.91 4.34 2.96
CA THR A 358 19.95 5.53 3.82
C THR A 358 18.70 6.42 3.71
N ASN A 359 17.79 6.12 2.78
CA ASN A 359 16.55 6.87 2.58
C ASN A 359 15.36 6.26 3.32
N PHE A 360 15.53 5.10 3.94
CA PHE A 360 14.53 4.48 4.80
C PHE A 360 14.90 4.66 6.27
N LEU A 361 13.93 5.14 7.04
CA LEU A 361 14.02 5.29 8.49
C LEU A 361 12.80 4.63 9.11
N HIS A 362 13.02 3.80 10.13
CA HIS A 362 11.96 3.21 10.92
C HIS A 362 12.23 3.44 12.40
N ILE A 363 11.18 3.72 13.17
CA ILE A 363 11.25 3.80 14.63
C ILE A 363 10.18 2.94 15.28
N ILE A 364 10.51 2.35 16.43
CA ILE A 364 9.57 1.57 17.23
C ILE A 364 9.62 2.07 18.67
N MET A 365 8.47 2.39 19.23
CA MET A 365 8.31 2.70 20.65
C MET A 365 8.46 1.43 21.48
N PRO A 366 9.26 1.45 22.56
CA PRO A 366 9.39 0.29 23.42
C PRO A 366 8.12 0.04 24.25
N VAL A 367 7.90 -1.23 24.58
CA VAL A 367 6.91 -1.63 25.58
C VAL A 367 7.53 -1.42 26.95
N ARG A 368 6.84 -0.70 27.82
CA ARG A 368 7.30 -0.51 29.21
C ARG A 368 7.32 -1.85 29.94
N LEU A 369 8.51 -2.26 30.37
CA LEU A 369 8.67 -3.37 31.29
C LEU A 369 8.16 -2.91 32.66
N GLN A 370 7.25 -3.67 33.27
CA GLN A 370 6.89 -3.44 34.66
C GLN A 370 8.11 -3.82 35.52
N ALA A 371 8.51 -2.89 36.38
CA ALA A 371 9.63 -3.05 37.31
C ALA A 371 9.26 -3.98 38.48
#